data_AF-A0A212T6S5-F1
#
_entry.id   AF-A0A212T6S5-F1
#
_cell.length_a   1.000
_cell.length_b   1.000
_cell.length_c   1.000
_cell.angle_alpha   90.00
_cell.angle_beta   90.00
_cell.angle_gamma   90.00
#
_symmetry.space_group_name_H-M   'P 1'
#
loop_
_entity.id
_entity.type
_entity.pdbx_description
1 polymer ?
#
loop_
_entity_poly.entity_id
_entity_poly.type
_entity_poly.pdbx_seq_one_letter_code
_entity_poly.pdbx_strand_id
1 'polypeptide(L)'
;MTAITAAVEHAEGAQEGRSVLPNLLLLGWSLVAAVAGIMAMGNPSLWQVCLGAAASAIVTLPATQRGYTAYGPWTLVIAITYVACGIRPMYVLTGDSPGRSVDELFLLGQPPEFFLDNGLVYLLGIALFTAGYIFAGPEKEFKGSPLRILSKPVLGPSTPVVVLLCALIGLAALYMYVSAAGGVNLSDFSSKARSGGTEISQDYESHGVARSLTQFSVVAFWLHVAYSLRPGNKIRLLSTEVVAGVLLFILSCLFPIITNARSDIAYTVFVALAIASLLKRPPKLIALLLVTVVGIGVINFLTLSRGSSTSEVELSDVLAVSVIEESVIYNRNFADLYNASHIIANTPEVLPSANGSTITGWLAAPIPRALWPEKPLVNPGPIVGEYIYGNGRSGVPPGIVAEMWWNWQWPGIVVGTFVGGILVGLVSRLKNISSASTAWIALFGGGLLRFGAFALTSGIGGALFKSLEASVYMFLAVSLCAIAAGAFRSGVHHGAAGS
;
A
#
# COMPACT_ATOMS: atom_id res chain seq x y z
N MET A 1 9.99 -17.14 -47.94
CA MET A 1 8.85 -16.29 -47.53
C MET A 1 8.31 -16.67 -46.15
N THR A 2 7.96 -17.92 -45.88
CA THR A 2 7.42 -18.39 -44.58
C THR A 2 8.29 -18.10 -43.35
N ALA A 3 9.63 -18.18 -43.47
CA ALA A 3 10.54 -17.82 -42.38
C ALA A 3 10.66 -16.29 -42.17
N ILE A 4 10.43 -15.49 -43.22
CA ILE A 4 10.45 -14.03 -43.14
C ILE A 4 9.13 -13.54 -42.53
N THR A 5 7.99 -14.11 -42.91
CA THR A 5 6.69 -13.80 -42.30
C THR A 5 6.63 -14.19 -40.83
N ALA A 6 7.17 -15.36 -40.45
CA ALA A 6 7.29 -15.74 -39.04
C ALA A 6 8.24 -14.82 -38.26
N ALA A 7 9.33 -14.35 -38.86
CA ALA A 7 10.23 -13.37 -38.22
C ALA A 7 9.60 -11.97 -38.10
N VAL A 8 8.73 -11.57 -39.05
CA VAL A 8 7.98 -10.30 -38.99
C VAL A 8 6.83 -10.37 -37.99
N GLU A 9 6.03 -11.44 -37.94
CA GLU A 9 5.00 -11.62 -36.88
C GLU A 9 5.62 -11.72 -35.49
N HIS A 10 6.80 -12.34 -35.36
CA HIS A 10 7.52 -12.43 -34.10
C HIS A 10 8.21 -11.11 -33.72
N ALA A 11 8.49 -10.21 -34.68
CA ALA A 11 9.04 -8.88 -34.47
C ALA A 11 7.96 -7.82 -34.22
N GLU A 12 6.80 -7.90 -34.87
CA GLU A 12 5.64 -7.04 -34.62
C GLU A 12 5.02 -7.35 -33.26
N GLY A 13 4.93 -8.62 -32.86
CA GLY A 13 4.57 -9.00 -31.49
C GLY A 13 5.62 -8.65 -30.41
N ALA A 14 6.84 -8.26 -30.81
CA ALA A 14 7.91 -7.86 -29.90
C ALA A 14 8.12 -6.33 -29.81
N GLN A 15 7.60 -5.55 -30.77
CA GLN A 15 7.61 -4.08 -30.74
C GLN A 15 6.29 -3.46 -30.28
N GLU A 16 5.18 -4.19 -30.32
CA GLU A 16 3.92 -3.72 -29.78
C GLU A 16 3.96 -3.60 -28.25
N GLY A 17 3.86 -2.36 -27.77
CA GLY A 17 3.41 -2.09 -26.40
C GLY A 17 4.42 -1.42 -25.46
N ARG A 18 5.50 -0.80 -25.96
CA ARG A 18 6.18 0.21 -25.14
C ARG A 18 5.23 1.40 -24.95
N SER A 19 4.57 1.44 -23.79
CA SER A 19 3.80 2.61 -23.39
C SER A 19 4.71 3.84 -23.42
N VAL A 20 4.32 4.87 -24.15
CA VAL A 20 5.05 6.15 -24.21
C VAL A 20 4.84 6.95 -22.91
N LEU A 21 3.82 6.60 -22.12
CA LEU A 21 3.39 7.31 -20.94
C LEU A 21 4.49 7.49 -19.87
N PRO A 22 5.29 6.47 -19.48
CA PRO A 22 6.34 6.66 -18.48
C PRO A 22 7.42 7.66 -18.91
N ASN A 23 7.76 7.70 -20.20
CA ASN A 23 8.72 8.67 -20.73
C ASN A 23 8.15 10.10 -20.70
N LEU A 24 6.87 10.26 -21.04
CA LEU A 24 6.20 11.56 -20.95
C LEU A 24 6.10 12.05 -19.51
N LEU A 25 5.78 11.15 -18.58
CA LEU A 25 5.73 11.48 -17.14
C LEU A 25 7.12 11.85 -16.61
N LEU A 26 8.16 11.12 -16.98
CA LEU A 26 9.54 11.44 -16.62
C LEU A 26 9.93 12.82 -17.14
N LEU A 27 9.64 13.12 -18.41
CA LEU A 27 9.90 14.42 -19.01
C LEU A 27 9.12 15.54 -18.32
N GLY A 28 7.83 15.32 -18.07
CA GLY A 28 6.95 16.27 -17.39
C GLY A 28 7.47 16.63 -16.00
N TRP A 29 7.78 15.63 -15.17
CA TRP A 29 8.34 15.87 -13.84
C TRP A 29 9.72 16.52 -13.87
N SER A 30 10.57 16.13 -14.83
CA SER A 30 11.89 16.76 -14.99
C SER A 30 11.78 18.23 -15.39
N LEU A 31 10.83 18.57 -16.26
CA LEU A 31 10.56 19.95 -16.66
C LEU A 31 10.03 20.77 -15.49
N VAL A 32 9.07 20.25 -14.73
CA VAL A 32 8.56 20.90 -13.52
C VAL A 32 9.68 21.15 -12.52
N ALA A 33 10.55 20.15 -12.27
CA ALA A 33 11.69 20.29 -11.37
C ALA A 33 12.65 21.38 -11.83
N ALA A 34 13.01 21.39 -13.13
CA ALA A 34 13.92 22.39 -13.69
C ALA A 34 13.35 23.82 -13.61
N VAL A 35 12.09 24.01 -13.98
CA VAL A 35 11.41 25.31 -13.92
C VAL A 35 11.31 25.80 -12.48
N ALA A 36 10.83 24.94 -11.56
CA ALA A 36 10.74 25.28 -10.15
C ALA A 36 12.10 25.61 -9.54
N GLY A 37 13.16 24.87 -9.90
CA GLY A 37 14.53 25.13 -9.42
C GLY A 37 15.09 26.48 -9.90
N ILE A 38 14.86 26.85 -11.17
CA ILE A 38 15.26 28.18 -11.69
C ILE A 38 14.52 29.29 -10.93
N MET A 39 13.20 29.14 -10.77
CA MET A 39 12.40 30.13 -10.05
C MET A 39 12.74 30.18 -8.55
N ALA A 40 13.17 29.07 -7.97
CA ALA A 40 13.54 28.98 -6.55
C ALA A 40 14.76 29.82 -6.20
N MET A 41 15.59 30.19 -7.19
CA MET A 41 16.67 31.16 -6.99
C MET A 41 16.15 32.56 -6.61
N GLY A 42 14.95 32.92 -7.06
CA GLY A 42 14.30 34.19 -6.70
C GLY A 42 13.23 34.05 -5.62
N ASN A 43 12.68 32.84 -5.42
CA ASN A 43 11.66 32.55 -4.41
C ASN A 43 11.94 31.19 -3.73
N PRO A 44 12.63 31.16 -2.57
CA PRO A 44 13.05 29.93 -1.91
C PRO A 44 11.93 28.91 -1.61
N SER A 45 10.67 29.36 -1.49
CA SER A 45 9.51 28.46 -1.32
C SER A 45 9.33 27.43 -2.44
N LEU A 46 9.82 27.74 -3.65
CA LEU A 46 9.75 26.83 -4.80
C LEU A 46 10.73 25.66 -4.72
N TRP A 47 11.68 25.66 -3.78
CA TRP A 47 12.57 24.51 -3.58
C TRP A 47 11.80 23.24 -3.23
N GLN A 48 10.71 23.34 -2.47
CA GLN A 48 9.88 22.20 -2.11
C GLN A 48 9.25 21.54 -3.35
N VAL A 49 8.76 22.36 -4.29
CA VAL A 49 8.20 21.89 -5.57
C VAL A 49 9.30 21.28 -6.44
N CYS A 50 10.46 21.92 -6.52
CA CYS A 50 11.61 21.41 -7.26
C CYS A 50 12.04 20.02 -6.78
N LEU A 51 12.28 19.87 -5.48
CA LEU A 51 12.73 18.62 -4.85
C LEU A 51 11.67 17.52 -4.99
N GLY A 52 10.41 17.88 -4.78
CA GLY A 52 9.28 16.97 -4.91
C GLY A 52 9.07 16.43 -6.33
N ALA A 53 9.17 17.31 -7.34
CA ALA A 53 9.12 16.95 -8.74
C ALA A 53 10.35 16.13 -9.17
N ALA A 54 11.54 16.46 -8.67
CA ALA A 54 12.76 15.69 -8.91
C ALA A 54 12.64 14.27 -8.34
N ALA A 55 12.15 14.12 -7.11
CA ALA A 55 11.89 12.80 -6.51
C ALA A 55 10.90 11.99 -7.36
N SER A 56 9.84 12.64 -7.86
CA SER A 56 8.86 12.03 -8.76
C SER A 56 9.51 11.55 -10.06
N ALA A 57 10.32 12.39 -10.71
CA ALA A 57 11.07 12.00 -11.92
C ALA A 57 11.98 10.80 -11.68
N ILE A 58 12.73 10.80 -10.57
CA ILE A 58 13.65 9.72 -10.20
C ILE A 58 12.89 8.40 -10.07
N VAL A 59 11.80 8.34 -9.30
CA VAL A 59 11.06 7.08 -9.11
C VAL A 59 10.37 6.60 -10.39
N THR A 60 10.16 7.47 -11.39
CA THR A 60 9.65 7.10 -12.73
C THR A 60 10.69 6.34 -13.56
N LEU A 61 11.99 6.51 -13.30
CA LEU A 61 13.06 5.92 -14.12
C LEU A 61 12.89 4.40 -14.35
N PRO A 62 12.59 3.57 -13.34
CA PRO A 62 12.40 2.14 -13.55
C PRO A 62 11.23 1.81 -14.48
N ALA A 63 10.19 2.64 -14.52
CA ALA A 63 9.03 2.46 -15.40
C ALA A 63 9.36 2.70 -16.89
N THR A 64 10.49 3.33 -17.20
CA THR A 64 10.98 3.51 -18.58
C THR A 64 11.75 2.28 -19.11
N GLN A 65 12.11 1.34 -18.23
CA GLN A 65 12.87 0.15 -18.59
C GLN A 65 12.03 -0.86 -19.38
N ARG A 66 12.68 -1.63 -20.25
CA ARG A 66 12.01 -2.71 -20.99
C ARG A 66 11.47 -3.75 -20.01
N GLY A 67 10.21 -4.13 -20.19
CA GLY A 67 9.57 -5.18 -19.41
C GLY A 67 8.93 -4.69 -18.10
N TYR A 68 8.99 -3.39 -17.78
CA TYR A 68 8.32 -2.88 -16.57
C TYR A 68 6.83 -3.23 -16.58
N THR A 69 6.35 -3.84 -15.49
CA THR A 69 4.93 -4.15 -15.33
C THR A 69 4.24 -3.10 -14.45
N ALA A 70 3.10 -2.58 -14.89
CA ALA A 70 2.29 -1.61 -14.13
C ALA A 70 1.64 -2.14 -12.84
N TYR A 71 1.84 -3.42 -12.50
CA TYR A 71 1.23 -4.06 -11.33
C TYR A 71 2.28 -4.70 -10.43
N GLY A 72 3.35 -3.93 -10.15
CA GLY A 72 4.42 -4.33 -9.25
C GLY A 72 4.47 -3.49 -7.97
N PRO A 73 5.22 -3.95 -6.93
CA PRO A 73 5.44 -3.18 -5.71
C PRO A 73 5.94 -1.74 -5.98
N TRP A 74 6.75 -1.54 -7.02
CA TRP A 74 7.27 -0.23 -7.39
C TRP A 74 6.22 0.73 -7.99
N THR A 75 5.14 0.21 -8.59
CA THR A 75 4.08 1.09 -9.09
C THR A 75 3.42 1.88 -7.96
N LEU A 76 3.29 1.26 -6.79
CA LEU A 76 2.81 1.95 -5.59
C LEU A 76 3.81 2.99 -5.06
N VAL A 77 5.12 2.72 -5.16
CA VAL A 77 6.18 3.71 -4.84
C VAL A 77 6.02 4.94 -5.73
N ILE A 78 5.83 4.75 -7.03
CA ILE A 78 5.59 5.85 -8.00
C ILE A 78 4.32 6.63 -7.62
N ALA A 79 3.19 5.94 -7.44
CA ALA A 79 1.91 6.59 -7.17
C ALA A 79 1.94 7.43 -5.88
N ILE A 80 2.52 6.88 -4.81
CA ILE A 80 2.66 7.59 -3.53
C ILE A 80 3.59 8.78 -3.67
N THR A 81 4.74 8.62 -4.34
CA THR A 81 5.70 9.73 -4.54
C THR A 81 5.08 10.86 -5.36
N TYR A 82 4.31 10.55 -6.41
CA TYR A 82 3.64 11.58 -7.21
C TYR A 82 2.66 12.41 -6.38
N VAL A 83 1.89 11.77 -5.51
CA VAL A 83 0.95 12.46 -4.64
C VAL A 83 1.68 13.24 -3.54
N ALA A 84 2.51 12.53 -2.77
CA ALA A 84 3.10 13.01 -1.52
C ALA A 84 4.29 13.96 -1.75
N CYS A 85 5.09 13.73 -2.80
CA CYS A 85 6.24 14.55 -3.14
C CYS A 85 5.97 15.45 -4.35
N GLY A 86 5.24 14.99 -5.37
CA GLY A 86 4.99 15.81 -6.57
C GLY A 86 3.91 16.87 -6.37
N ILE A 87 2.67 16.42 -6.17
CA ILE A 87 1.46 17.25 -6.14
C ILE A 87 1.37 18.05 -4.85
N ARG A 88 1.63 17.43 -3.69
CA ARG A 88 1.45 18.08 -2.38
C ARG A 88 2.26 19.37 -2.22
N PRO A 89 3.57 19.46 -2.56
CA PRO A 89 4.29 20.72 -2.47
C PRO A 89 3.72 21.84 -3.34
N MET A 90 3.13 21.52 -4.50
CA MET A 90 2.44 22.53 -5.32
C MET A 90 1.23 23.09 -4.57
N TYR A 91 0.45 22.23 -3.94
CA TYR A 91 -0.71 22.63 -3.14
C TYR A 91 -0.32 23.39 -1.87
N VAL A 92 0.74 22.98 -1.18
CA VAL A 92 1.28 23.68 0.00
C VAL A 92 1.68 25.11 -0.36
N LEU A 93 2.21 25.33 -1.58
CA LEU A 93 2.59 26.66 -2.06
C LEU A 93 1.39 27.54 -2.43
N THR A 94 0.33 26.96 -3.01
CA THR A 94 -0.83 27.71 -3.52
C THR A 94 -1.99 27.80 -2.54
N GLY A 95 -1.99 27.01 -1.46
CA GLY A 95 -3.17 26.72 -0.67
C GLY A 95 -3.50 27.80 0.37
N ASP A 96 -4.48 28.65 0.06
CA ASP A 96 -5.25 29.43 1.03
C ASP A 96 -6.32 28.55 1.69
N SER A 97 -5.92 27.54 2.48
CA SER A 97 -6.92 26.66 3.13
C SER A 97 -7.38 27.26 4.47
N PRO A 98 -8.68 27.58 4.65
CA PRO A 98 -9.18 28.32 5.81
C PRO A 98 -9.33 27.50 7.11
N GLY A 99 -8.97 26.20 7.12
CA GLY A 99 -9.27 25.28 8.24
C GLY A 99 -8.08 24.99 9.17
N ARG A 100 -7.10 24.22 8.67
CA ARG A 100 -5.81 23.98 9.34
C ARG A 100 -4.75 24.66 8.51
N SER A 101 -3.90 25.47 9.13
CA SER A 101 -2.83 26.10 8.39
C SER A 101 -1.91 24.99 7.85
N VAL A 102 -1.59 25.10 6.56
CA VAL A 102 -0.50 24.35 5.92
C VAL A 102 0.76 24.40 6.78
N ASP A 103 0.95 25.52 7.48
CA ASP A 103 1.98 25.72 8.48
C ASP A 103 1.92 24.69 9.62
N GLU A 104 0.80 24.56 10.33
CA GLU A 104 0.65 23.56 11.40
C GLU A 104 0.82 22.12 10.88
N LEU A 105 0.35 21.83 9.66
CA LEU A 105 0.36 20.47 9.14
C LEU A 105 1.72 20.03 8.61
N PHE A 106 2.42 20.87 7.86
CA PHE A 106 3.60 20.49 7.10
C PHE A 106 4.84 21.31 7.44
N LEU A 107 4.70 22.61 7.69
CA LEU A 107 5.87 23.48 7.86
C LEU A 107 6.36 23.54 9.31
N LEU A 108 5.48 23.36 10.29
CA LEU A 108 5.76 23.50 11.73
C LEU A 108 6.48 24.81 12.07
N GLY A 109 6.08 25.92 11.42
CA GLY A 109 6.71 27.23 11.59
C GLY A 109 8.11 27.34 10.99
N GLN A 110 8.59 26.32 10.26
CA GLN A 110 9.91 26.36 9.63
C GLN A 110 9.90 27.20 8.35
N PRO A 111 10.96 27.98 8.10
CA PRO A 111 11.06 28.78 6.89
C PRO A 111 11.33 27.87 5.68
N PRO A 112 11.06 28.30 4.44
CA PRO A 112 11.19 27.42 3.28
C PRO A 112 12.60 26.85 3.04
N GLU A 113 13.64 27.59 3.44
CA GLU A 113 15.05 27.18 3.34
C GLU A 113 15.34 25.93 4.17
N PHE A 114 14.60 25.69 5.26
CA PHE A 114 14.69 24.47 6.07
C PHE A 114 14.51 23.21 5.21
N PHE A 115 13.66 23.27 4.20
CA PHE A 115 13.34 22.12 3.35
C PHE A 115 14.37 21.92 2.23
N LEU A 116 15.24 22.89 1.96
CA LEU A 116 16.27 22.75 0.94
C LEU A 116 17.31 21.71 1.37
N ASP A 117 17.99 21.94 2.49
CA ASP A 117 19.10 21.09 2.94
C ASP A 117 18.62 19.68 3.27
N ASN A 118 17.56 19.57 4.09
CA ASN A 118 16.99 18.29 4.48
C ASN A 118 16.34 17.57 3.28
N GLY A 119 15.75 18.33 2.37
CA GLY A 119 15.13 17.79 1.17
C GLY A 119 16.13 17.29 0.14
N LEU A 120 17.35 17.84 0.08
CA LEU A 120 18.45 17.28 -0.72
C LEU A 120 18.90 15.92 -0.18
N VAL A 121 18.99 15.76 1.15
CA VAL A 121 19.25 14.45 1.77
C VAL A 121 18.14 13.46 1.43
N TYR A 122 16.88 13.91 1.48
CA TYR A 122 15.74 13.08 1.08
C TYR A 122 15.81 12.66 -0.39
N LEU A 123 16.09 13.60 -1.29
CA LEU A 123 16.22 13.35 -2.72
C LEU A 123 17.35 12.35 -3.02
N LEU A 124 18.49 12.46 -2.34
CA LEU A 124 19.58 11.49 -2.43
C LEU A 124 19.14 10.09 -1.98
N GLY A 125 18.42 9.98 -0.87
CA GLY A 125 17.87 8.70 -0.40
C GLY A 125 16.89 8.08 -1.41
N ILE A 126 16.02 8.87 -2.03
CA ILE A 126 15.11 8.40 -3.09
C ILE A 126 15.88 7.96 -4.35
N ALA A 127 16.94 8.68 -4.72
CA ALA A 127 17.83 8.30 -5.82
C ALA A 127 18.50 6.94 -5.56
N LEU A 128 19.05 6.73 -4.36
CA LEU A 128 19.69 5.49 -3.97
C LEU A 128 18.70 4.33 -3.83
N PHE A 129 17.52 4.57 -3.25
CA PHE A 129 16.43 3.60 -3.21
C PHE A 129 16.02 3.14 -4.62
N THR A 130 15.89 4.09 -5.55
CA THR A 130 15.60 3.80 -6.97
C THR A 130 16.74 3.05 -7.64
N ALA A 131 17.99 3.45 -7.40
CA ALA A 131 19.17 2.78 -7.94
C ALA A 131 19.26 1.32 -7.46
N GLY A 132 18.99 1.08 -6.17
CA GLY A 132 18.92 -0.25 -5.58
C GLY A 132 17.84 -1.12 -6.22
N TYR A 133 16.66 -0.56 -6.48
CA TYR A 133 15.58 -1.25 -7.18
C TYR A 133 15.98 -1.66 -8.60
N ILE A 134 16.58 -0.74 -9.37
CA ILE A 134 17.07 -1.01 -10.73
C ILE A 134 18.17 -2.08 -10.70
N PHE A 135 19.12 -1.96 -9.78
CA PHE A 135 20.22 -2.91 -9.60
C PHE A 135 19.70 -4.32 -9.33
N ALA A 136 18.66 -4.41 -8.50
CA ALA A 136 17.96 -5.65 -8.22
C ALA A 136 17.13 -6.17 -9.41
N GLY A 137 17.20 -5.61 -10.62
CA GLY A 137 16.67 -6.18 -11.87
C GLY A 137 15.31 -6.88 -11.71
N PRO A 138 14.25 -6.14 -11.33
CA PRO A 138 12.95 -6.69 -10.90
C PRO A 138 12.24 -7.52 -11.96
N GLU A 139 12.57 -7.30 -13.24
CA GLU A 139 12.00 -8.02 -14.38
C GLU A 139 12.75 -9.31 -14.73
N LYS A 140 13.86 -9.61 -14.06
CA LYS A 140 14.55 -10.89 -14.27
C LYS A 140 13.70 -12.04 -13.74
N GLU A 141 13.66 -13.12 -14.51
CA GLU A 141 13.06 -14.37 -14.05
C GLU A 141 13.81 -14.95 -12.85
N PHE A 142 13.06 -15.44 -11.86
CA PHE A 142 13.64 -16.11 -10.71
C PHE A 142 13.85 -17.60 -11.02
N LYS A 143 14.96 -17.91 -11.70
CA LYS A 143 15.32 -19.29 -12.06
C LYS A 143 15.68 -20.10 -10.81
N GLY A 144 15.13 -21.30 -10.67
CA GLY A 144 15.51 -22.25 -9.61
C GLY A 144 14.99 -21.94 -8.20
N SER A 145 13.96 -21.10 -8.05
CA SER A 145 13.41 -20.83 -6.70
C SER A 145 12.83 -22.10 -6.07
N PRO A 146 13.15 -22.42 -4.81
CA PRO A 146 12.43 -23.45 -4.06
C PRO A 146 10.95 -23.09 -3.87
N LEU A 147 10.61 -21.79 -3.91
CA LEU A 147 9.23 -21.30 -3.84
C LEU A 147 8.38 -21.73 -5.04
N ARG A 148 8.98 -22.25 -6.12
CA ARG A 148 8.24 -22.82 -7.25
C ARG A 148 7.37 -24.02 -6.82
N ILE A 149 7.66 -24.66 -5.69
CA ILE A 149 6.78 -25.70 -5.12
C ILE A 149 5.39 -25.13 -4.78
N LEU A 150 5.33 -23.88 -4.29
CA LEU A 150 4.09 -23.16 -3.99
C LEU A 150 3.33 -22.73 -5.25
N SER A 151 3.94 -22.88 -6.43
CA SER A 151 3.34 -22.46 -7.69
C SER A 151 2.46 -23.50 -8.37
N LYS A 152 2.23 -24.67 -7.74
CA LYS A 152 1.28 -25.64 -8.31
C LYS A 152 -0.13 -25.02 -8.35
N PRO A 153 -0.97 -25.35 -9.36
CA PRO A 153 -2.34 -24.85 -9.42
C PRO A 153 -3.14 -25.46 -8.26
N VAL A 154 -3.44 -24.63 -7.27
CA VAL A 154 -4.14 -25.04 -6.04
C VAL A 154 -5.61 -24.64 -6.03
N LEU A 155 -6.02 -23.64 -6.82
CA LEU A 155 -7.40 -23.14 -6.81
C LEU A 155 -8.33 -24.02 -7.65
N GLY A 156 -8.99 -24.98 -6.99
CA GLY A 156 -9.94 -25.93 -7.59
C GLY A 156 -11.40 -25.70 -7.17
N PRO A 157 -12.31 -26.67 -7.43
CA PRO A 157 -13.73 -26.60 -7.05
C PRO A 157 -14.01 -26.42 -5.54
N SER A 158 -13.04 -26.73 -4.68
CA SER A 158 -13.11 -26.53 -3.23
C SER A 158 -12.90 -25.07 -2.79
N THR A 159 -12.36 -24.20 -3.67
CA THR A 159 -12.00 -22.82 -3.33
C THR A 159 -13.16 -22.01 -2.75
N PRO A 160 -14.41 -22.07 -3.28
CA PRO A 160 -15.54 -21.34 -2.71
C PRO A 160 -15.84 -21.68 -1.24
N VAL A 161 -15.61 -22.93 -0.82
CA VAL A 161 -15.79 -23.35 0.58
C VAL A 161 -14.76 -22.68 1.48
N VAL A 162 -13.51 -22.59 1.02
CA VAL A 162 -12.44 -21.90 1.77
C VAL A 162 -12.66 -20.40 1.82
N VAL A 163 -13.14 -19.80 0.71
CA VAL A 163 -13.56 -18.40 0.67
C VAL A 163 -14.66 -18.13 1.69
N LEU A 164 -15.70 -18.97 1.75
CA LEU A 164 -16.78 -18.87 2.72
C LEU A 164 -16.26 -18.99 4.16
N LEU A 165 -15.38 -19.96 4.43
CA LEU A 165 -14.76 -20.12 5.75
C LEU A 165 -13.98 -18.86 6.16
N CYS A 166 -13.15 -18.30 5.28
CA CYS A 166 -12.41 -17.06 5.53
C CYS A 166 -13.37 -15.88 5.78
N ALA A 167 -14.44 -15.76 5.00
CA ALA A 167 -15.45 -14.73 5.19
C ALA A 167 -16.15 -14.85 6.56
N LEU A 168 -16.50 -16.07 6.99
CA LEU A 168 -17.10 -16.32 8.31
C LEU A 168 -16.14 -15.99 9.45
N ILE A 169 -14.86 -16.35 9.34
CA ILE A 169 -13.83 -15.97 10.32
C ILE A 169 -13.70 -14.45 10.40
N GLY A 170 -13.62 -13.77 9.25
CA GLY A 170 -13.52 -12.31 9.19
C GLY A 170 -14.76 -11.61 9.78
N LEU A 171 -15.96 -12.13 9.52
CA LEU A 171 -17.21 -11.61 10.07
C LEU A 171 -17.31 -11.83 11.59
N ALA A 172 -16.96 -13.02 12.08
CA ALA A 172 -16.92 -13.30 13.51
C ALA A 172 -15.91 -12.41 14.24
N ALA A 173 -14.72 -12.22 13.66
CA ALA A 173 -13.70 -11.32 14.19
C ALA A 173 -14.15 -9.85 14.21
N LEU A 174 -14.85 -9.42 13.15
CA LEU A 174 -15.45 -8.09 13.10
C LEU A 174 -16.50 -7.91 14.20
N TYR A 175 -17.38 -8.89 14.39
CA TYR A 175 -18.36 -8.88 15.48
C TYR A 175 -17.69 -8.80 16.85
N MET A 176 -16.66 -9.63 17.10
CA MET A 176 -15.89 -9.61 18.34
C MET A 176 -15.24 -8.23 18.58
N TYR A 177 -14.62 -7.65 17.55
CA TYR A 177 -14.02 -6.33 17.63
C TYR A 177 -15.05 -5.25 17.97
N VAL A 178 -16.19 -5.24 17.27
CA VAL A 178 -17.28 -4.29 17.50
C VAL A 178 -17.87 -4.45 18.90
N SER A 179 -18.09 -5.69 19.35
CA SER A 179 -18.62 -5.97 20.68
C SER A 179 -17.66 -5.54 21.78
N ALA A 180 -16.36 -5.81 21.62
CA ALA A 180 -15.32 -5.41 22.57
C ALA A 180 -15.14 -3.89 22.61
N ALA A 181 -15.27 -3.22 21.46
CA ALA A 181 -15.26 -1.76 21.37
C ALA A 181 -16.54 -1.09 21.92
N GLY A 182 -17.44 -1.82 22.58
CA GLY A 182 -18.69 -1.29 23.15
C GLY A 182 -19.78 -1.00 22.10
N GLY A 183 -19.86 -1.80 21.05
CA GLY A 183 -20.90 -1.73 20.01
C GLY A 183 -20.69 -0.64 18.94
N VAL A 184 -21.54 -0.67 17.90
CA VAL A 184 -21.62 0.40 16.89
C VAL A 184 -22.61 1.44 17.36
N ASN A 185 -22.14 2.48 18.05
CA ASN A 185 -22.96 3.67 18.24
C ASN A 185 -22.68 4.64 17.09
N LEU A 186 -23.64 4.78 16.17
CA LEU A 186 -23.51 5.64 15.00
C LEU A 186 -23.31 7.12 15.38
N SER A 187 -23.81 7.55 16.56
CA SER A 187 -23.59 8.91 17.05
C SER A 187 -22.18 9.15 17.61
N ASP A 188 -21.50 8.11 18.10
CA ASP A 188 -20.14 8.17 18.67
C ASP A 188 -19.04 7.78 17.67
N PHE A 189 -19.39 7.61 16.40
CA PHE A 189 -18.41 7.23 15.38
C PHE A 189 -17.27 8.27 15.24
N SER A 190 -17.53 9.52 15.65
CA SER A 190 -16.54 10.61 15.71
C SER A 190 -15.70 10.62 17.00
N SER A 191 -16.26 10.15 18.13
CA SER A 191 -15.62 10.19 19.46
C SER A 191 -14.80 8.94 19.76
N LYS A 192 -15.15 7.75 19.23
CA LYS A 192 -14.39 6.51 19.44
C LYS A 192 -13.01 6.49 18.77
N ALA A 193 -12.78 7.31 17.75
CA ALA A 193 -11.43 7.56 17.23
C ALA A 193 -10.58 8.44 18.18
N ARG A 194 -11.21 9.11 19.17
CA ARG A 194 -10.57 9.99 20.16
C ARG A 194 -10.40 9.34 21.53
N SER A 195 -11.02 8.19 21.80
CA SER A 195 -11.09 7.58 23.14
C SER A 195 -9.97 6.59 23.47
N GLY A 196 -8.96 6.44 22.61
CA GLY A 196 -7.67 5.93 23.09
C GLY A 196 -7.02 7.04 23.90
N GLY A 197 -6.85 6.84 25.21
CA GLY A 197 -6.20 7.80 26.11
C GLY A 197 -4.92 8.37 25.49
N THR A 198 -4.62 9.63 25.78
CA THR A 198 -3.42 10.32 25.27
C THR A 198 -2.12 9.71 25.75
N GLU A 199 -2.17 8.83 26.75
CA GLU A 199 -1.01 8.15 27.29
C GLU A 199 -0.77 6.83 26.55
N ILE A 200 0.38 6.74 25.91
CA ILE A 200 0.88 5.57 25.15
C ILE A 200 1.04 4.33 26.05
N SER A 201 0.98 4.48 27.38
CA SER A 201 1.56 3.52 28.31
C SER A 201 0.65 2.39 28.82
N GLN A 202 -0.68 2.51 28.94
CA GLN A 202 -1.46 1.45 29.63
C GLN A 202 -2.83 1.03 29.07
N ASP A 203 -3.62 1.92 28.44
CA ASP A 203 -5.01 1.56 28.04
C ASP A 203 -5.19 1.23 26.54
N TYR A 204 -4.09 1.06 25.79
CA TYR A 204 -4.16 0.70 24.37
C TYR A 204 -4.44 -0.80 24.16
N GLU A 205 -5.55 -1.31 24.70
CA GLU A 205 -6.10 -2.61 24.33
C GLU A 205 -6.63 -2.55 22.89
N SER A 206 -5.74 -2.59 21.91
CA SER A 206 -6.05 -2.48 20.48
C SER A 206 -6.90 -3.63 19.90
N HIS A 207 -7.43 -4.51 20.76
CA HIS A 207 -8.08 -5.78 20.40
C HIS A 207 -7.35 -6.47 19.24
N GLY A 208 -6.01 -6.50 19.33
CA GLY A 208 -5.13 -6.78 18.20
C GLY A 208 -5.43 -8.10 17.49
N VAL A 209 -5.82 -9.13 18.24
CA VAL A 209 -6.21 -10.44 17.68
C VAL A 209 -7.46 -10.33 16.82
N ALA A 210 -8.53 -9.71 17.34
CA ALA A 210 -9.77 -9.53 16.58
C ALA A 210 -9.51 -8.68 15.33
N ARG A 211 -8.75 -7.60 15.47
CA ARG A 211 -8.32 -6.74 14.36
C ARG A 211 -7.51 -7.49 13.30
N SER A 212 -6.57 -8.35 13.67
CA SER A 212 -5.79 -9.10 12.69
C SER A 212 -6.62 -10.23 12.06
N LEU A 213 -7.54 -10.87 12.79
CA LEU A 213 -8.45 -11.87 12.22
C LEU A 213 -9.46 -11.29 11.21
N THR A 214 -9.81 -10.00 11.29
CA THR A 214 -10.67 -9.38 10.26
C THR A 214 -10.01 -9.40 8.87
N GLN A 215 -8.68 -9.54 8.77
CA GLN A 215 -7.96 -9.67 7.49
C GLN A 215 -8.42 -10.89 6.68
N PHE A 216 -8.99 -11.92 7.30
CA PHE A 216 -9.59 -13.04 6.57
C PHE A 216 -10.74 -12.61 5.64
N SER A 217 -11.45 -11.51 5.92
CA SER A 217 -12.45 -10.96 5.01
C SER A 217 -11.82 -10.42 3.71
N VAL A 218 -10.70 -9.71 3.83
CA VAL A 218 -9.93 -9.18 2.69
C VAL A 218 -9.33 -10.33 1.87
N VAL A 219 -8.78 -11.34 2.56
CA VAL A 219 -8.28 -12.56 1.91
C VAL A 219 -9.38 -13.31 1.19
N ALA A 220 -10.57 -13.45 1.78
CA ALA A 220 -11.72 -14.09 1.13
C ALA A 220 -12.08 -13.37 -0.18
N PHE A 221 -12.14 -12.04 -0.16
CA PHE A 221 -12.39 -11.23 -1.35
C PHE A 221 -11.31 -11.44 -2.44
N TRP A 222 -10.03 -11.30 -2.11
CA TRP A 222 -8.96 -11.46 -3.10
C TRP A 222 -8.85 -12.89 -3.65
N LEU A 223 -9.05 -13.89 -2.82
CA LEU A 223 -9.08 -15.29 -3.22
C LEU A 223 -10.25 -15.57 -4.17
N HIS A 224 -11.42 -14.97 -3.89
CA HIS A 224 -12.59 -15.04 -4.78
C HIS A 224 -12.34 -14.36 -6.13
N VAL A 225 -11.69 -13.18 -6.14
CA VAL A 225 -11.28 -12.49 -7.38
C VAL A 225 -10.34 -13.38 -8.19
N ALA A 226 -9.32 -13.94 -7.56
CA ALA A 226 -8.37 -14.83 -8.22
C ALA A 226 -9.06 -16.10 -8.78
N TYR A 227 -9.95 -16.72 -8.00
CA TYR A 227 -10.73 -17.88 -8.41
C TYR A 227 -11.65 -17.58 -9.59
N SER A 228 -12.40 -16.48 -9.51
CA SER A 228 -13.40 -16.10 -10.52
C SER A 228 -12.75 -15.71 -11.85
N LEU A 229 -11.56 -15.09 -11.80
CA LEU A 229 -10.81 -14.64 -12.97
C LEU A 229 -9.83 -15.68 -13.52
N ARG A 230 -9.82 -16.90 -13.00
CA ARG A 230 -8.95 -17.97 -13.51
C ARG A 230 -9.13 -18.18 -15.03
N PRO A 231 -8.06 -18.52 -15.77
CA PRO A 231 -8.15 -18.84 -17.19
C PRO A 231 -9.24 -19.88 -17.47
N GLY A 232 -10.04 -19.65 -18.51
CA GLY A 232 -11.16 -20.53 -18.89
C GLY A 232 -12.50 -20.21 -18.23
N ASN A 233 -12.55 -19.45 -17.13
CA ASN A 233 -13.82 -19.12 -16.48
C ASN A 233 -14.51 -17.92 -17.15
N LYS A 234 -15.74 -18.07 -17.64
CA LYS A 234 -16.52 -16.98 -18.24
C LYS A 234 -17.45 -16.38 -17.18
N ILE A 235 -17.20 -15.13 -16.78
CA ILE A 235 -18.04 -14.42 -15.82
C ILE A 235 -19.19 -13.73 -16.57
N ARG A 236 -20.43 -13.97 -16.16
CA ARG A 236 -21.60 -13.20 -16.62
C ARG A 236 -21.91 -12.11 -15.59
N LEU A 237 -22.37 -10.93 -16.01
CA LEU A 237 -22.59 -9.77 -15.11
C LEU A 237 -23.54 -10.07 -13.94
N LEU A 238 -24.55 -10.93 -14.13
CA LEU A 238 -25.52 -11.33 -13.11
C LEU A 238 -25.29 -12.76 -12.59
N SER A 239 -24.05 -13.26 -12.65
CA SER A 239 -23.74 -14.58 -12.12
C SER A 239 -23.62 -14.55 -10.60
N THR A 240 -23.84 -15.70 -9.96
CA THR A 240 -23.70 -15.87 -8.50
C THR A 240 -22.31 -15.48 -8.01
N GLU A 241 -21.28 -15.66 -8.84
CA GLU A 241 -19.91 -15.25 -8.57
C GLU A 241 -19.75 -13.73 -8.47
N VAL A 242 -20.46 -12.95 -9.29
CA VAL A 242 -20.41 -11.48 -9.21
C VAL A 242 -21.09 -11.01 -7.92
N VAL A 243 -22.28 -11.55 -7.62
CA VAL A 243 -23.01 -11.22 -6.38
C VAL A 243 -22.17 -11.57 -5.15
N ALA A 244 -21.58 -12.76 -5.11
CA ALA A 244 -20.67 -13.17 -4.04
C ALA A 244 -19.45 -12.24 -3.93
N GLY A 245 -18.87 -11.83 -5.06
CA GLY A 245 -17.74 -10.91 -5.09
C GLY A 245 -18.08 -9.53 -4.52
N VAL A 246 -19.27 -9.00 -4.81
CA VAL A 246 -19.75 -7.73 -4.25
C VAL A 246 -19.98 -7.85 -2.74
N LEU A 247 -20.62 -8.92 -2.27
CA LEU A 247 -20.83 -9.14 -0.84
C LEU A 247 -19.51 -9.28 -0.07
N LEU A 248 -18.54 -10.01 -0.63
CA LEU A 248 -17.20 -10.15 -0.04
C LEU A 248 -16.44 -8.81 -0.05
N PHE A 249 -16.58 -8.01 -1.11
CA PHE A 249 -15.99 -6.68 -1.15
C PHE A 249 -16.57 -5.78 -0.04
N ILE A 250 -17.89 -5.73 0.10
CA ILE A 250 -18.56 -4.98 1.17
C ILE A 250 -18.03 -5.43 2.53
N LEU A 251 -18.00 -6.74 2.80
CA LEU A 251 -17.48 -7.30 4.03
C LEU A 251 -16.02 -6.89 4.29
N SER A 252 -15.16 -6.92 3.26
CA SER A 252 -13.75 -6.50 3.37
C SER A 252 -13.58 -5.00 3.67
N CYS A 253 -14.57 -4.18 3.32
CA CYS A 253 -14.57 -2.74 3.57
C CYS A 253 -15.14 -2.38 4.95
N LEU A 254 -16.00 -3.21 5.56
CA LEU A 254 -16.65 -2.87 6.84
C LEU A 254 -15.65 -2.53 7.94
N PHE A 255 -14.58 -3.33 8.10
CA PHE A 255 -13.59 -3.07 9.14
C PHE A 255 -12.78 -1.77 8.91
N PRO A 256 -12.20 -1.51 7.72
CA PRO A 256 -11.61 -0.22 7.39
C PRO A 256 -12.56 0.98 7.59
N ILE A 257 -13.85 0.81 7.28
CA ILE A 257 -14.84 1.86 7.50
C ILE A 257 -15.01 2.17 8.99
N ILE A 258 -15.18 1.13 9.81
CA ILE A 258 -15.32 1.22 11.28
C ILE A 258 -14.08 1.84 11.93
N THR A 259 -12.89 1.52 11.42
CA THR A 259 -11.60 2.01 11.95
C THR A 259 -11.08 3.26 11.27
N ASN A 260 -11.83 3.85 10.33
CA ASN A 260 -11.41 5.00 9.52
C ASN A 260 -10.10 4.78 8.72
N ALA A 261 -9.79 3.55 8.33
CA ALA A 261 -8.59 3.19 7.58
C ALA A 261 -8.83 3.27 6.05
N ARG A 262 -9.04 4.48 5.53
CA ARG A 262 -9.38 4.74 4.11
C ARG A 262 -8.37 4.14 3.12
N SER A 263 -7.08 4.18 3.48
CA SER A 263 -6.00 3.59 2.69
C SER A 263 -6.16 2.09 2.48
N ASP A 264 -6.74 1.37 3.45
CA ASP A 264 -6.92 -0.08 3.36
C ASP A 264 -8.01 -0.46 2.34
N ILE A 265 -9.03 0.39 2.16
CA ILE A 265 -10.06 0.22 1.12
C ILE A 265 -9.44 0.39 -0.26
N ALA A 266 -8.75 1.52 -0.49
CA ALA A 266 -8.08 1.81 -1.75
C ALA A 266 -7.06 0.72 -2.10
N TYR A 267 -6.35 0.22 -1.09
CA TYR A 267 -5.40 -0.87 -1.24
C TYR A 267 -6.08 -2.20 -1.59
N THR A 268 -7.21 -2.53 -0.95
CA THR A 268 -7.99 -3.74 -1.22
C THR A 268 -8.45 -3.79 -2.68
N VAL A 269 -8.92 -2.66 -3.19
CA VAL A 269 -9.24 -2.43 -4.60
C VAL A 269 -8.01 -2.63 -5.49
N PHE A 270 -6.91 -1.96 -5.16
CA PHE A 270 -5.69 -1.99 -5.96
C PHE A 270 -5.17 -3.42 -6.14
N VAL A 271 -5.16 -4.22 -5.08
CA VAL A 271 -4.76 -5.64 -5.16
C VAL A 271 -5.70 -6.46 -6.02
N ALA A 272 -7.01 -6.27 -5.90
CA ALA A 272 -7.96 -6.99 -6.75
C ALA A 272 -7.72 -6.70 -8.24
N LEU A 273 -7.45 -5.43 -8.57
CA LEU A 273 -7.09 -5.00 -9.93
C LEU A 273 -5.74 -5.57 -10.38
N ALA A 274 -4.75 -5.62 -9.49
CA ALA A 274 -3.46 -6.23 -9.75
C ALA A 274 -3.56 -7.74 -10.01
N ILE A 275 -4.33 -8.46 -9.18
CA ILE A 275 -4.64 -9.89 -9.38
C ILE A 275 -5.32 -10.09 -10.73
N ALA A 276 -6.34 -9.30 -11.06
CA ALA A 276 -7.04 -9.37 -12.34
C ALA A 276 -6.11 -9.18 -13.54
N SER A 277 -5.25 -8.16 -13.46
CA SER A 277 -4.29 -7.84 -14.51
C SER A 277 -3.21 -8.90 -14.67
N LEU A 278 -2.65 -9.39 -13.57
CA LEU A 278 -1.65 -10.46 -13.57
C LEU A 278 -2.20 -11.79 -14.10
N LEU A 279 -3.51 -12.03 -13.96
CA LEU A 279 -4.23 -13.14 -14.60
C LEU A 279 -4.56 -12.90 -16.09
N LYS A 280 -3.93 -11.90 -16.72
CA LYS A 280 -4.07 -11.53 -18.13
C LYS A 280 -5.50 -11.15 -18.54
N ARG A 281 -6.28 -10.62 -17.60
CA ARG A 281 -7.51 -9.90 -17.87
C ARG A 281 -7.29 -8.44 -17.51
N PRO A 282 -6.59 -7.66 -18.36
CA PRO A 282 -6.34 -6.27 -18.06
C PRO A 282 -7.70 -5.63 -17.79
N PRO A 283 -7.92 -5.07 -16.58
CA PRO A 283 -9.15 -4.35 -16.34
C PRO A 283 -9.21 -3.24 -17.38
N LYS A 284 -10.36 -3.09 -18.05
CA LYS A 284 -10.57 -1.91 -18.90
C LYS A 284 -10.30 -0.67 -18.03
N LEU A 285 -9.63 0.34 -18.56
CA LEU A 285 -9.33 1.60 -17.84
C LEU A 285 -10.58 2.16 -17.12
N ILE A 286 -11.75 1.98 -17.73
CA ILE A 286 -13.07 2.32 -17.17
C ILE A 286 -13.35 1.61 -15.85
N ALA A 287 -13.02 0.32 -15.70
CA ALA A 287 -13.20 -0.40 -14.43
C ALA A 287 -12.27 0.16 -13.35
N LEU A 288 -11.03 0.52 -13.70
CA LEU A 288 -10.09 1.13 -12.77
C LEU A 288 -10.58 2.52 -12.30
N LEU A 289 -11.07 3.34 -13.23
CA LEU A 289 -11.69 4.63 -12.94
C LEU A 289 -12.95 4.46 -12.08
N LEU A 290 -13.83 3.52 -12.42
CA LEU A 290 -15.09 3.29 -11.70
C LEU A 290 -14.83 2.82 -10.27
N VAL A 291 -13.87 1.93 -10.04
CA VAL A 291 -13.55 1.51 -8.67
C VAL A 291 -12.86 2.63 -7.89
N THR A 292 -12.06 3.49 -8.55
CA THR A 292 -11.49 4.68 -7.92
C THR A 292 -12.58 5.67 -7.51
N VAL A 293 -13.54 5.96 -8.41
CA VAL A 293 -14.68 6.83 -8.14
C VAL A 293 -15.57 6.27 -7.04
N VAL A 294 -15.88 4.98 -7.06
CA VAL A 294 -16.67 4.32 -6.01
C VAL A 294 -15.93 4.34 -4.67
N GLY A 295 -14.63 4.06 -4.67
CA GLY A 295 -13.80 4.14 -3.47
C GLY A 295 -13.78 5.54 -2.86
N ILE A 296 -13.56 6.56 -3.69
CA ILE A 296 -13.62 7.98 -3.29
C ILE A 296 -15.02 8.32 -2.78
N GLY A 297 -16.08 7.93 -3.50
CA GLY A 297 -17.47 8.19 -3.11
C GLY A 297 -17.83 7.58 -1.74
N VAL A 298 -17.40 6.35 -1.47
CA VAL A 298 -17.59 5.71 -0.16
C VAL A 298 -16.81 6.46 0.93
N ILE A 299 -15.56 6.83 0.66
CA ILE A 299 -14.72 7.59 1.60
C ILE A 299 -15.38 8.94 1.94
N ASN A 300 -15.88 9.64 0.92
CA ASN A 300 -16.45 10.97 1.05
C ASN A 300 -17.80 10.92 1.76
N PHE A 301 -18.65 9.94 1.41
CA PHE A 301 -19.89 9.67 2.12
C PHE A 301 -19.66 9.46 3.61
N LEU A 302 -18.72 8.58 3.98
CA LEU A 302 -18.38 8.32 5.38
C LEU A 302 -17.78 9.53 6.12
N THR A 303 -17.16 10.45 5.38
CA THR A 303 -16.61 11.68 5.95
C THR A 303 -17.70 12.70 6.21
N LEU A 304 -18.61 12.87 5.24
CA LEU A 304 -19.74 13.80 5.34
C LEU A 304 -20.76 13.33 6.39
N SER A 305 -21.05 12.02 6.45
CA SER A 305 -21.90 11.45 7.51
C SER A 305 -21.36 11.68 8.94
N ARG A 306 -20.09 12.09 9.10
CA ARG A 306 -19.53 12.45 10.42
C ARG A 306 -19.72 13.93 10.78
N GLY A 307 -19.91 14.81 9.80
CA GLY A 307 -19.94 16.25 9.99
C GLY A 307 -21.35 16.84 10.11
N SER A 308 -22.34 16.24 9.45
CA SER A 308 -23.69 16.80 9.35
C SER A 308 -24.68 16.07 10.27
N SER A 309 -24.91 16.57 11.48
CA SER A 309 -25.99 16.06 12.34
C SER A 309 -27.39 16.48 11.86
N THR A 310 -27.51 17.42 10.91
CA THR A 310 -28.81 17.97 10.48
C THR A 310 -28.91 18.42 9.02
N SER A 311 -27.83 18.39 8.23
CA SER A 311 -27.85 18.86 6.83
C SER A 311 -27.95 17.69 5.87
N GLU A 312 -28.86 17.76 4.89
CA GLU A 312 -28.94 16.80 3.79
C GLU A 312 -27.61 16.78 3.05
N VAL A 313 -26.99 15.60 2.94
CA VAL A 313 -25.72 15.41 2.23
C VAL A 313 -26.04 15.37 0.73
N GLU A 314 -25.71 16.43 -0.01
CA GLU A 314 -25.86 16.43 -1.46
C GLU A 314 -24.77 15.56 -2.12
N LEU A 315 -25.13 14.85 -3.20
CA LEU A 315 -24.18 14.01 -3.95
C LEU A 315 -23.04 14.84 -4.58
N SER A 316 -23.30 16.11 -4.88
CA SER A 316 -22.32 17.11 -5.32
C SER A 316 -21.19 17.30 -4.30
N ASP A 317 -21.53 17.36 -3.01
CA ASP A 317 -20.54 17.52 -1.92
C ASP A 317 -19.68 16.26 -1.76
N VAL A 318 -20.27 15.08 -1.98
CA VAL A 318 -19.56 13.79 -1.98
C VAL A 318 -18.53 13.71 -3.10
N LEU A 319 -18.76 14.37 -4.24
CA LEU A 319 -17.84 14.37 -5.39
C LEU A 319 -17.00 15.66 -5.49
N ALA A 320 -17.10 16.56 -4.50
CA ALA A 320 -16.37 17.80 -4.51
C ALA A 320 -14.84 17.55 -4.44
N VAL A 321 -14.11 18.29 -5.28
CA VAL A 321 -12.64 18.21 -5.38
C VAL A 321 -11.96 18.53 -4.04
N SER A 322 -12.59 19.37 -3.22
CA SER A 322 -12.12 19.75 -1.88
C SER A 322 -11.99 18.55 -0.92
N VAL A 323 -12.85 17.53 -1.02
CA VAL A 323 -12.77 16.35 -0.14
C VAL A 323 -11.62 15.42 -0.55
N ILE A 324 -11.35 15.34 -1.86
CA ILE A 324 -10.17 14.64 -2.38
C ILE A 324 -8.91 15.37 -1.92
N GLU A 325 -8.92 16.70 -1.95
CA GLU A 325 -7.83 17.53 -1.43
C GLU A 325 -7.57 17.24 0.06
N GLU A 326 -8.60 17.27 0.91
CA GLU A 326 -8.46 16.97 2.34
C GLU A 326 -7.94 15.56 2.62
N SER A 327 -8.46 14.55 1.91
CA SER A 327 -8.15 13.15 2.19
C SER A 327 -6.81 12.68 1.64
N VAL A 328 -6.38 13.24 0.51
CA VAL A 328 -5.17 12.83 -0.21
C VAL A 328 -4.01 13.80 0.05
N ILE A 329 -4.27 15.10 -0.03
CA ILE A 329 -3.23 16.13 0.03
C ILE A 329 -2.92 16.49 1.49
N TYR A 330 -3.91 16.81 2.32
CA TYR A 330 -3.72 17.20 3.72
C TYR A 330 -3.48 16.03 4.70
N ASN A 331 -3.06 14.88 4.17
CA ASN A 331 -2.88 13.65 4.95
C ASN A 331 -1.40 13.36 5.25
N ARG A 332 -1.02 13.29 6.52
CA ARG A 332 0.34 12.96 6.98
C ARG A 332 0.73 11.48 6.85
N ASN A 333 -0.17 10.61 6.39
CA ASN A 333 0.06 9.16 6.33
C ASN A 333 1.04 8.71 5.21
N PHE A 334 1.52 9.62 4.37
CA PHE A 334 2.51 9.31 3.36
C PHE A 334 3.91 9.69 3.85
N ALA A 335 4.93 8.96 3.40
CA ALA A 335 6.28 9.48 3.45
C ALA A 335 6.41 10.55 2.39
N ASP A 336 6.58 11.78 2.85
CA ASP A 336 6.73 12.96 2.02
C ASP A 336 8.01 13.70 2.39
N LEU A 337 8.28 14.75 1.61
CA LEU A 337 9.40 15.65 1.82
C LEU A 337 9.35 16.31 3.21
N TYR A 338 8.16 16.66 3.71
CA TYR A 338 7.96 17.41 4.95
C TYR A 338 8.29 16.57 6.18
N ASN A 339 7.65 15.40 6.31
CA ASN A 339 7.90 14.46 7.40
C ASN A 339 9.37 14.05 7.42
N ALA A 340 9.94 13.73 6.25
CA ALA A 340 11.35 13.38 6.18
C ALA A 340 12.26 14.53 6.59
N SER A 341 11.97 15.76 6.16
CA SER A 341 12.80 16.93 6.50
C SER A 341 12.79 17.21 8.00
N HIS A 342 11.62 17.15 8.63
CA HIS A 342 11.50 17.32 10.07
C HIS A 342 12.25 16.24 10.85
N ILE A 343 12.14 14.97 10.46
CA ILE A 343 12.88 13.88 11.11
C ILE A 343 14.39 14.04 10.92
N ILE A 344 14.84 14.39 9.72
CA ILE A 344 16.27 14.56 9.40
C ILE A 344 16.87 15.67 10.26
N ALA A 345 16.23 16.84 10.29
CA ALA A 345 16.71 18.00 11.02
C ALA A 345 16.73 17.80 12.54
N ASN A 346 15.78 17.03 13.07
CA ASN A 346 15.59 16.84 14.50
C ASN A 346 16.29 15.60 15.07
N THR A 347 16.99 14.81 14.24
CA THR A 347 17.78 13.66 14.68
C THR A 347 19.27 14.04 14.72
N PRO A 348 19.97 13.89 15.86
CA PRO A 348 19.58 13.11 17.05
C PRO A 348 19.10 13.95 18.25
N GLU A 349 19.04 15.27 18.11
CA GLU A 349 18.87 16.19 19.25
C GLU A 349 17.49 16.11 19.91
N VAL A 350 16.42 16.10 19.11
CA VAL A 350 15.04 15.98 19.60
C VAL A 350 14.58 14.53 19.52
N LEU A 351 14.87 13.84 18.41
CA LEU A 351 14.54 12.44 18.20
C LEU A 351 15.80 11.58 18.40
N PRO A 352 15.97 10.88 19.54
CA PRO A 352 17.18 10.10 19.81
C PRO A 352 17.38 9.02 18.75
N SER A 353 18.63 8.76 18.38
CA SER A 353 18.94 7.75 17.37
C SER A 353 18.38 6.37 17.73
N ALA A 354 17.70 5.75 16.77
CA ALA A 354 17.06 4.46 16.97
C ALA A 354 18.02 3.26 16.91
N ASN A 355 19.23 3.44 16.36
CA ASN A 355 20.30 2.42 16.31
C ASN A 355 19.87 1.03 15.80
N GLY A 356 18.94 0.98 14.83
CA GLY A 356 18.40 -0.24 14.22
C GLY A 356 17.05 -0.71 14.78
N SER A 357 16.59 -0.14 15.91
CA SER A 357 15.41 -0.62 16.63
C SER A 357 14.11 -0.52 15.82
N THR A 358 13.95 0.47 14.94
CA THR A 358 12.76 0.58 14.09
C THR A 358 12.72 -0.51 13.01
N ILE A 359 13.88 -1.04 12.62
CA ILE A 359 14.02 -2.05 11.57
C ILE A 359 13.88 -3.46 12.14
N THR A 360 14.35 -3.70 13.37
CA THR A 360 14.28 -5.02 14.01
C THR A 360 13.02 -5.22 14.85
N GLY A 361 12.26 -4.16 15.14
CA GLY A 361 11.06 -4.22 16.00
C GLY A 361 10.00 -5.25 15.56
N TRP A 362 9.90 -5.55 14.26
CA TRP A 362 8.96 -6.57 13.76
C TRP A 362 9.27 -7.99 14.24
N LEU A 363 10.51 -8.29 14.64
CA LEU A 363 10.87 -9.60 15.21
C LEU A 363 10.16 -9.86 16.54
N ALA A 364 9.83 -8.81 17.29
CA ALA A 364 9.07 -8.88 18.52
C ALA A 364 7.54 -8.89 18.28
N ALA A 365 7.08 -8.68 17.04
CA ALA A 365 5.66 -8.57 16.74
C ALA A 365 4.84 -9.82 17.12
N PRO A 366 5.32 -11.06 16.87
CA PRO A 366 4.57 -12.27 17.20
C PRO A 366 4.37 -12.50 18.71
N ILE A 367 5.17 -11.85 19.58
CA ILE A 367 5.10 -12.04 21.02
C ILE A 367 3.94 -11.22 21.58
N PRO A 368 2.90 -11.83 22.18
CA PRO A 368 1.78 -11.09 22.76
C PRO A 368 2.24 -10.09 23.84
N ARG A 369 1.61 -8.89 23.91
CA ARG A 369 1.89 -7.90 24.97
C ARG A 369 1.65 -8.45 26.38
N ALA A 370 0.75 -9.42 26.54
CA ALA A 370 0.53 -10.10 27.83
C ALA A 370 1.75 -10.88 28.33
N LEU A 371 2.61 -11.36 27.42
CA LEU A 371 3.86 -12.06 27.75
C LEU A 371 5.07 -11.11 27.77
N TRP A 372 5.04 -10.03 26.99
CA TRP A 372 6.09 -9.02 26.96
C TRP A 372 5.49 -7.60 26.91
N PRO A 373 5.07 -7.06 28.07
CA PRO A 373 4.39 -5.76 28.16
C PRO A 373 5.20 -4.60 27.58
N GLU A 374 6.51 -4.62 27.78
CA GLU A 374 7.49 -3.59 27.40
C GLU A 374 8.12 -3.82 26.02
N LYS A 375 7.58 -4.74 25.20
CA LYS A 375 8.13 -5.01 23.87
C LYS A 375 8.23 -3.74 22.99
N PRO A 376 9.23 -3.64 22.10
CA PRO A 376 9.37 -2.45 21.25
C PRO A 376 8.14 -2.25 20.35
N LEU A 377 7.84 -1.00 20.03
CA LEU A 377 6.81 -0.66 19.07
C LEU A 377 7.23 -1.13 17.66
N VAL A 378 6.35 -1.85 16.99
CA VAL A 378 6.62 -2.37 15.63
C VAL A 378 6.50 -1.26 14.58
N ASN A 379 5.58 -0.32 14.79
CA ASN A 379 5.44 0.85 13.92
C ASN A 379 6.07 2.04 14.64
N PRO A 380 7.10 2.69 14.06
CA PRO A 380 7.78 3.81 14.70
C PRO A 380 7.00 5.14 14.56
N GLY A 381 5.92 5.17 13.77
CA GLY A 381 5.16 6.39 13.51
C GLY A 381 4.67 7.14 14.76
N PRO A 382 4.10 6.47 15.79
CA PRO A 382 3.69 7.14 17.04
C PRO A 382 4.83 7.87 17.74
N ILE A 383 6.05 7.33 17.71
CA ILE A 383 7.23 7.96 18.33
C ILE A 383 7.55 9.27 17.60
N VAL A 384 7.55 9.27 16.26
CA VAL A 384 7.75 10.48 15.47
C VAL A 384 6.64 11.50 15.74
N GLY A 385 5.38 11.04 15.80
CA GLY A 385 4.22 11.88 16.09
C GLY A 385 4.36 12.60 17.43
N GLU A 386 4.80 11.90 18.46
CA GLU A 386 5.03 12.45 19.80
C GLU A 386 6.21 13.42 19.84
N TYR A 387 7.40 12.99 19.42
CA TYR A 387 8.65 13.76 19.57
C TYR A 387 8.75 14.96 18.62
N ILE A 388 8.27 14.83 17.39
CA ILE A 388 8.42 15.88 16.35
C ILE A 388 7.16 16.75 16.25
N TYR A 389 5.98 16.14 16.37
CA TYR A 389 4.70 16.83 16.13
C TYR A 389 3.92 17.13 17.41
N GLY A 390 4.41 16.75 18.59
CA GLY A 390 3.69 16.92 19.86
C GLY A 390 2.35 16.19 19.90
N ASN A 391 2.18 15.15 19.08
CA ASN A 391 0.92 14.44 18.89
C ASN A 391 1.07 12.96 19.20
N GLY A 392 0.74 12.57 20.44
CA GLY A 392 0.74 11.17 20.88
C GLY A 392 -0.40 10.31 20.33
N ARG A 393 -1.35 10.87 19.57
CA ARG A 393 -2.55 10.14 19.10
C ARG A 393 -2.39 9.51 17.72
N SER A 394 -1.70 10.19 16.81
CA SER A 394 -1.53 9.71 15.44
C SER A 394 -0.06 9.56 15.10
N GLY A 395 0.30 8.39 14.56
CA GLY A 395 1.65 8.18 14.08
C GLY A 395 1.94 8.96 12.81
N VAL A 396 3.15 9.53 12.72
CA VAL A 396 3.69 10.12 11.49
C VAL A 396 4.74 9.15 10.94
N PRO A 397 4.46 8.46 9.84
CA PRO A 397 5.33 7.39 9.39
C PRO A 397 6.62 8.00 8.78
N PRO A 398 7.82 7.53 9.19
CA PRO A 398 9.07 8.16 8.80
C PRO A 398 9.44 7.94 7.33
N GLY A 399 8.90 6.88 6.72
CA GLY A 399 9.34 6.40 5.43
C GLY A 399 10.76 5.85 5.42
N ILE A 400 11.13 5.21 4.32
CA ILE A 400 12.45 4.54 4.25
C ILE A 400 13.61 5.52 4.44
N VAL A 401 13.57 6.68 3.81
CA VAL A 401 14.70 7.64 3.85
C VAL A 401 14.89 8.14 5.28
N ALA A 402 13.84 8.69 5.89
CA ALA A 402 13.98 9.27 7.22
C ALA A 402 14.18 8.20 8.29
N GLU A 403 13.63 6.99 8.12
CA GLU A 403 13.94 5.85 8.99
C GLU A 403 15.43 5.50 8.92
N MET A 404 16.02 5.43 7.73
CA MET A 404 17.45 5.13 7.62
C MET A 404 18.33 6.23 8.22
N TRP A 405 17.96 7.52 8.05
CA TRP A 405 18.62 8.63 8.74
C TRP A 405 18.50 8.52 10.26
N TRP A 406 17.31 8.22 10.75
CA TRP A 406 17.04 8.09 12.18
C TRP A 406 17.88 6.98 12.84
N ASN A 407 18.09 5.86 12.12
CA ASN A 407 18.88 4.76 12.64
C ASN A 407 20.39 4.98 12.54
N TRP A 408 20.90 5.44 11.39
CA TRP A 408 22.34 5.47 11.12
C TRP A 408 22.80 6.68 10.31
N GLN A 409 22.02 7.76 10.26
CA GLN A 409 22.36 9.02 9.57
C GLN A 409 22.89 8.77 8.14
N TRP A 410 24.06 9.31 7.80
CA TRP A 410 24.69 9.17 6.47
C TRP A 410 24.92 7.71 6.03
N PRO A 411 25.54 6.82 6.83
CA PRO A 411 25.59 5.39 6.51
C PRO A 411 24.22 4.79 6.22
N GLY A 412 23.19 5.17 6.98
CA GLY A 412 21.82 4.73 6.76
C GLY A 412 21.28 5.19 5.41
N ILE A 413 21.43 6.47 5.08
CA ILE A 413 21.02 7.00 3.78
C ILE A 413 21.73 6.27 2.65
N VAL A 414 23.05 6.11 2.72
CA VAL A 414 23.81 5.52 1.61
C VAL A 414 23.52 4.04 1.45
N VAL A 415 23.72 3.26 2.51
CA VAL A 415 23.65 1.80 2.46
C VAL A 415 22.22 1.32 2.66
N GLY A 416 21.53 1.84 3.68
CA GLY A 416 20.20 1.39 4.07
C GLY A 416 19.15 1.63 2.98
N THR A 417 19.11 2.82 2.38
CA THR A 417 18.11 3.10 1.33
C THR A 417 18.40 2.31 0.05
N PHE A 418 19.68 2.16 -0.34
CA PHE A 418 20.07 1.34 -1.48
C PHE A 418 19.69 -0.13 -1.27
N VAL A 419 19.98 -0.71 -0.11
CA VAL A 419 19.58 -2.07 0.26
C VAL A 419 18.06 -2.21 0.28
N GLY A 420 17.34 -1.22 0.82
CA GLY A 420 15.87 -1.22 0.77
C GLY A 420 15.32 -1.26 -0.66
N GLY A 421 15.95 -0.53 -1.58
CA GLY A 421 15.64 -0.58 -3.01
C GLY A 421 15.84 -1.98 -3.57
N ILE A 422 16.97 -2.61 -3.22
CA ILE A 422 17.26 -4.00 -3.59
C ILE A 422 16.17 -4.94 -3.08
N LEU A 423 15.75 -4.81 -1.81
CA LEU A 423 14.70 -5.65 -1.23
C LEU A 423 13.38 -5.52 -1.99
N VAL A 424 12.94 -4.30 -2.32
CA VAL A 424 11.73 -4.09 -3.13
C VAL A 424 11.88 -4.68 -4.53
N GLY A 425 13.06 -4.60 -5.13
CA GLY A 425 13.36 -5.21 -6.43
C GLY A 425 13.32 -6.73 -6.38
N LEU A 426 13.88 -7.35 -5.34
CA LEU A 426 13.84 -8.79 -5.11
C LEU A 426 12.41 -9.28 -4.87
N VAL A 427 11.63 -8.58 -4.04
CA VAL A 427 10.19 -8.87 -3.87
C VAL A 427 9.46 -8.75 -5.20
N SER A 428 9.76 -7.74 -6.00
CA SER A 428 9.17 -7.60 -7.34
C SER A 428 9.48 -8.76 -8.27
N ARG A 429 10.70 -9.34 -8.22
CA ARG A 429 11.05 -10.54 -9.00
C ARG A 429 10.19 -11.75 -8.65
N LEU A 430 9.68 -11.84 -7.43
CA LEU A 430 8.85 -12.97 -6.99
C LEU A 430 7.58 -13.11 -7.84
N LYS A 431 7.08 -12.02 -8.44
CA LYS A 431 5.95 -12.07 -9.39
C LYS A 431 6.22 -13.01 -10.58
N ASN A 432 7.49 -13.14 -10.98
CA ASN A 432 7.94 -13.90 -12.14
C ASN A 432 8.16 -15.40 -11.85
N ILE A 433 7.93 -15.89 -10.61
CA ILE A 433 8.11 -17.31 -10.27
C ILE A 433 7.12 -18.21 -11.02
N SER A 434 5.85 -17.80 -11.10
CA SER A 434 4.83 -18.55 -11.83
C SER A 434 3.62 -17.69 -12.17
N SER A 435 3.70 -17.05 -13.34
CA SER A 435 2.57 -16.31 -13.93
C SER A 435 1.42 -17.23 -14.36
N ALA A 436 1.64 -18.54 -14.42
CA ALA A 436 0.60 -19.52 -14.74
C ALA A 436 -0.23 -19.94 -13.51
N SER A 437 0.26 -19.71 -12.29
CA SER A 437 -0.40 -20.15 -11.07
C SER A 437 -1.29 -19.09 -10.47
N THR A 438 -2.61 -19.30 -10.54
CA THR A 438 -3.59 -18.42 -9.91
C THR A 438 -3.40 -18.28 -8.40
N ALA A 439 -2.98 -19.36 -7.74
CA ALA A 439 -2.70 -19.36 -6.30
C ALA A 439 -1.49 -18.48 -5.96
N TRP A 440 -0.42 -18.58 -6.76
CA TRP A 440 0.76 -17.73 -6.60
C TRP A 440 0.44 -16.25 -6.84
N ILE A 441 -0.35 -15.94 -7.88
CA ILE A 441 -0.77 -14.57 -8.16
C ILE A 441 -1.59 -14.00 -7.01
N ALA A 442 -2.50 -14.79 -6.42
CA ALA A 442 -3.25 -14.37 -5.25
C ALA A 442 -2.33 -14.09 -4.05
N LEU A 443 -1.38 -15.00 -3.75
CA LEU A 443 -0.43 -14.84 -2.66
C LEU A 443 0.49 -13.63 -2.87
N PHE A 444 1.03 -13.46 -4.08
CA PHE A 444 1.86 -12.33 -4.43
C PHE A 444 1.08 -11.00 -4.35
N GLY A 445 -0.10 -10.95 -4.98
CA GLY A 445 -0.95 -9.75 -4.99
C GLY A 445 -1.42 -9.37 -3.59
N GLY A 446 -1.91 -10.33 -2.80
CA GLY A 446 -2.43 -10.08 -1.46
C GLY A 446 -1.36 -9.81 -0.41
N GLY A 447 -0.25 -10.56 -0.45
CA GLY A 447 0.79 -10.52 0.57
C GLY A 447 1.95 -9.57 0.28
N LEU A 448 2.51 -9.66 -0.93
CA LEU A 448 3.82 -9.07 -1.25
C LEU A 448 3.75 -7.77 -2.03
N LEU A 449 2.66 -7.53 -2.77
CA LEU A 449 2.48 -6.31 -3.54
C LEU A 449 2.56 -5.05 -2.66
N ARG A 450 2.14 -5.16 -1.39
CA ARG A 450 2.10 -4.02 -0.44
C ARG A 450 3.49 -3.53 -0.05
N PHE A 451 4.51 -4.38 -0.23
CA PHE A 451 5.84 -4.15 0.33
C PHE A 451 6.45 -2.83 -0.14
N GLY A 452 6.30 -2.49 -1.42
CA GLY A 452 6.83 -1.24 -1.97
C GLY A 452 6.17 0.01 -1.35
N ALA A 453 4.84 0.00 -1.23
CA ALA A 453 4.10 1.10 -0.60
C ALA A 453 4.52 1.31 0.85
N PHE A 454 4.54 0.23 1.65
CA PHE A 454 4.89 0.33 3.06
C PHE A 454 6.37 0.60 3.29
N ALA A 455 7.26 0.13 2.41
CA ALA A 455 8.68 0.47 2.51
C ALA A 455 8.84 1.98 2.35
N LEU A 456 8.21 2.56 1.33
CA LEU A 456 8.25 4.00 1.13
C LEU A 456 7.60 4.74 2.29
N THR A 457 6.38 4.37 2.72
CA THR A 457 5.62 5.15 3.73
C THR A 457 6.03 4.87 5.16
N SER A 458 6.06 3.61 5.58
CA SER A 458 6.24 3.20 6.98
C SER A 458 7.68 2.84 7.34
N GLY A 459 8.56 2.69 6.36
CA GLY A 459 9.91 2.16 6.55
C GLY A 459 9.98 0.64 6.35
N ILE A 460 11.20 0.09 6.40
CA ILE A 460 11.48 -1.33 6.11
C ILE A 460 10.90 -2.25 7.18
N GLY A 461 11.03 -1.91 8.46
CA GLY A 461 10.50 -2.72 9.55
C GLY A 461 8.98 -2.88 9.47
N GLY A 462 8.28 -1.77 9.26
CA GLY A 462 6.83 -1.74 9.04
C GLY A 462 6.40 -2.50 7.78
N ALA A 463 7.15 -2.35 6.68
CA ALA A 463 6.88 -3.05 5.42
C ALA A 463 7.01 -4.57 5.53
N LEU A 464 8.07 -5.04 6.20
CA LEU A 464 8.29 -6.47 6.46
C LEU A 464 7.16 -7.04 7.30
N PHE A 465 6.83 -6.39 8.42
CA PHE A 465 5.74 -6.83 9.29
C PHE A 465 4.41 -6.93 8.53
N LYS A 466 4.00 -5.86 7.84
CA LYS A 466 2.71 -5.82 7.14
C LYS A 466 2.62 -6.78 5.96
N SER A 467 3.70 -6.95 5.23
CA SER A 467 3.74 -7.91 4.11
C SER A 467 3.77 -9.34 4.61
N LEU A 468 4.47 -9.62 5.72
CA LEU A 468 4.49 -10.94 6.36
C LEU A 468 3.12 -11.29 6.93
N GLU A 469 2.49 -10.37 7.68
CA GLU A 469 1.13 -10.51 8.22
C GLU A 469 0.14 -10.90 7.10
N ALA A 470 0.08 -10.11 6.02
CA ALA A 470 -0.79 -10.39 4.88
C ALA A 470 -0.43 -11.72 4.17
N SER A 471 0.86 -12.02 4.02
CA SER A 471 1.33 -13.26 3.39
C SER A 471 0.96 -14.50 4.20
N VAL A 472 1.00 -14.44 5.53
CA VAL A 472 0.58 -15.55 6.41
C VAL A 472 -0.90 -15.87 6.20
N TYR A 473 -1.77 -14.87 6.22
CA TYR A 473 -3.21 -15.09 6.00
C TYR A 473 -3.50 -15.65 4.60
N MET A 474 -2.87 -15.10 3.56
CA MET A 474 -2.98 -15.62 2.20
C MET A 474 -2.46 -17.06 2.08
N PHE A 475 -1.31 -17.36 2.69
CA PHE A 475 -0.69 -18.68 2.66
C PHE A 475 -1.56 -19.73 3.35
N LEU A 476 -2.15 -19.40 4.51
CA LEU A 476 -3.08 -20.28 5.21
C LEU A 476 -4.31 -20.58 4.34
N ALA A 477 -4.93 -19.57 3.74
CA ALA A 477 -6.10 -19.75 2.88
C ALA A 477 -5.78 -20.60 1.63
N VAL A 478 -4.66 -20.33 0.95
CA VAL A 478 -4.23 -21.13 -0.20
C VAL A 478 -3.91 -22.57 0.20
N SER A 479 -3.27 -22.79 1.35
CA SER A 479 -2.97 -24.13 1.87
C SER A 479 -4.25 -24.92 2.17
N LEU A 480 -5.27 -24.28 2.75
CA LEU A 480 -6.59 -24.88 2.96
C LEU A 480 -7.27 -25.27 1.64
N CYS A 481 -7.13 -24.46 0.58
CA CYS A 481 -7.61 -24.84 -0.76
C CYS A 481 -6.93 -26.12 -1.26
N ALA A 482 -5.61 -26.25 -1.03
CA ALA A 482 -4.83 -27.41 -1.44
C ALA A 482 -5.29 -28.69 -0.72
N ILE A 483 -5.47 -28.61 0.60
CA ILE A 483 -5.92 -29.72 1.43
C ILE A 483 -7.33 -30.15 1.03
N ALA A 484 -8.26 -29.19 0.89
CA ALA A 484 -9.64 -29.45 0.49
C ALA A 484 -9.73 -30.06 -0.92
N ALA A 485 -8.87 -29.62 -1.86
CA ALA A 485 -8.80 -30.22 -3.19
C ALA A 485 -8.27 -31.67 -3.15
N GLY A 486 -7.32 -31.97 -2.27
CA GLY A 486 -6.82 -33.33 -2.05
C GLY A 486 -7.91 -34.29 -1.54
N ALA A 487 -8.66 -33.86 -0.51
CA ALA A 487 -9.77 -34.63 0.05
C ALA A 487 -10.89 -34.91 -0.97
N PHE A 488 -11.18 -33.93 -1.85
CA PHE A 488 -12.17 -34.12 -2.90
C PHE A 488 -11.75 -35.18 -3.93
N ARG A 489 -10.45 -35.26 -4.27
CA ARG A 489 -9.93 -36.26 -5.22
C ARG A 489 -9.97 -37.68 -4.63
N SER A 490 -9.62 -37.85 -3.35
CA SER A 490 -9.65 -39.18 -2.72
C SER A 490 -11.07 -39.74 -2.60
N GLY A 491 -12.07 -38.89 -2.34
CA GLY A 491 -13.47 -39.33 -2.25
C GLY A 491 -14.03 -39.87 -3.58
N VAL A 492 -13.66 -39.25 -4.71
CA VAL A 492 -14.13 -39.68 -6.04
C VAL A 492 -13.56 -41.06 -6.42
N HIS A 493 -12.31 -41.35 -6.08
CA HIS A 493 -11.70 -42.64 -6.43
C HIS A 493 -12.26 -43.83 -5.65
N HIS A 494 -12.73 -43.65 -4.42
CA HIS A 494 -13.35 -44.73 -3.65
C HIS A 494 -14.79 -45.03 -4.09
N GLY A 495 -15.51 -44.04 -4.62
CA GLY A 495 -16.85 -44.26 -5.16
C GLY A 495 -16.89 -45.06 -6.46
N ALA A 496 -15.85 -44.96 -7.29
CA ALA A 496 -15.80 -45.60 -8.61
C ALA A 496 -15.26 -47.04 -8.62
N ALA A 497 -14.63 -47.50 -7.53
CA ALA A 497 -14.10 -48.87 -7.42
C ALA A 497 -15.06 -49.85 -6.72
N GLY A 498 -16.18 -49.35 -6.18
CA GLY A 498 -17.18 -50.13 -5.44
C GLY A 498 -18.50 -50.35 -6.20
N SER A 499 -18.58 -49.93 -7.46
CA SER A 499 -19.68 -50.17 -8.41
C SER A 499 -19.15 -50.94 -9.60
#